data_AF-A0A8J7F3A7-F1
#
_entry.id   AF-A0A8J7F3A7-F1
#
_cell.length_a   1.000
_cell.length_b   1.000
_cell.length_c   1.000
_cell.angle_alpha   90.00
_cell.angle_beta   90.00
_cell.angle_gamma   90.00
#
_symmetry.space_group_name_H-M   'P 1'
#
loop_
_entity.id
_entity.type
_entity.pdbx_description
1 polymer ?
#
loop_
_entity_poly.entity_id
_entity_poly.type
_entity_poly.pdbx_seq_one_letter_code
_entity_poly.pdbx_strand_id
1 'polypeptide(L)' 'MTTNKFNPLFRLILKALKYFVFIVFGFIFAAGLSSILGTWQIAMTIFPIVFAIIWRCGIILICLAGAAILIESFR' A
#
# COMPACT_ATOMS: atom_id res chain seq x y z
N MET A 1 -23.73 2.20 -23.00
CA MET A 1 -22.50 2.51 -22.25
C MET A 1 -22.83 2.54 -20.77
N THR A 2 -22.67 1.41 -20.10
CA THR A 2 -22.90 1.24 -18.66
C THR A 2 -21.81 1.99 -17.91
N THR A 3 -22.12 3.22 -17.49
CA THR A 3 -21.20 4.02 -16.69
C THR A 3 -20.94 3.27 -15.39
N ASN A 4 -19.70 2.84 -15.21
CA ASN A 4 -19.19 2.25 -13.99
C ASN A 4 -19.38 3.27 -12.86
N LYS A 5 -20.52 3.19 -12.14
CA LYS A 5 -20.74 3.88 -10.86
C LYS A 5 -19.86 3.22 -9.80
N PHE A 6 -18.54 3.23 -9.98
CA PHE A 6 -17.66 2.93 -8.86
C PHE A 6 -17.86 4.05 -7.84
N ASN A 7 -18.39 3.68 -6.69
CA ASN A 7 -18.57 4.52 -5.52
C ASN A 7 -17.28 5.33 -5.26
N PRO A 8 -17.35 6.65 -5.00
CA PRO A 8 -16.17 7.47 -4.74
C PRO A 8 -15.24 6.89 -3.66
N LEU A 9 -15.79 6.15 -2.69
CA LEU A 9 -15.04 5.38 -1.69
C LEU A 9 -14.15 4.30 -2.33
N PHE A 10 -14.70 3.49 -3.23
CA PHE A 10 -13.96 2.46 -3.95
C PHE A 10 -12.83 3.07 -4.80
N ARG A 11 -13.09 4.23 -5.42
CA ARG A 11 -12.09 4.97 -6.20
C ARG A 11 -10.96 5.51 -5.33
N LEU A 12 -11.26 5.98 -4.11
CA LEU A 12 -10.26 6.40 -3.12
C LEU A 12 -9.41 5.23 -2.66
N ILE A 13 -10.01 4.06 -2.40
CA ILE A 13 -9.30 2.85 -1.99
C ILE A 13 -8.35 2.38 -3.09
N LEU A 14 -8.81 2.31 -4.35
CA LEU A 14 -7.95 1.97 -5.48
C LEU A 14 -6.79 2.96 -5.64
N LYS A 15 -7.05 4.25 -5.42
CA LYS A 15 -6.01 5.28 -5.51
C LYS A 15 -5.00 5.13 -4.38
N ALA A 16 -5.47 4.90 -3.14
CA ALA A 16 -4.62 4.67 -1.98
C ALA A 16 -3.80 3.37 -2.11
N LEU A 17 -4.40 2.30 -2.64
CA LEU A 17 -3.71 1.05 -2.96
C LEU A 17 -2.62 1.26 -4.01
N LYS A 18 -2.88 2.05 -5.06
CA LYS A 18 -1.87 2.39 -6.07
C LYS A 18 -0.66 3.09 -5.44
N TYR A 19 -0.89 4.08 -4.57
CA TYR A 19 0.19 4.76 -3.85
C TYR A 19 0.91 3.82 -2.87
N PHE A 20 0.19 2.93 -2.20
CA PHE A 20 0.78 1.94 -1.30
C PHE A 20 1.74 0.99 -2.05
N VAL A 21 1.30 0.44 -3.19
CA VAL A 21 2.14 -0.40 -4.04
C VAL A 21 3.37 0.38 -4.53
N PHE A 22 3.20 1.65 -4.90
CA PHE A 22 4.32 2.50 -5.32
C PHE A 22 5.37 2.69 -4.23
N ILE A 23 4.96 2.88 -2.98
CA ILE A 23 5.86 2.99 -1.82
C ILE A 23 6.61 1.68 -1.60
N VAL A 24 5.90 0.54 -1.63
CA VAL A 24 6.52 -0.79 -1.47
C VAL A 24 7.54 -1.04 -2.59
N PHE A 25 7.20 -0.70 -3.83
CA PHE A 25 8.10 -0.86 -4.97
C PHE A 25 9.35 0.03 -4.85
N GLY A 26 9.18 1.29 -4.43
CA GLY A 26 10.31 2.19 -4.13
C GLY A 26 11.21 1.66 -3.02
N PHE A 27 10.63 1.04 -1.98
CA PHE A 27 11.39 0.41 -0.91
C PHE A 27 12.20 -0.81 -1.38
N ILE A 28 11.59 -1.69 -2.18
CA ILE A 28 12.29 -2.83 -2.79
C ILE A 28 13.46 -2.34 -3.66
N PHE A 29 13.24 -1.29 -4.45
CA PHE A 29 14.27 -0.69 -5.28
C PHE A 29 15.42 -0.10 -4.45
N ALA A 30 15.10 0.63 -3.37
CA ALA A 30 16.09 1.18 -2.45
C ALA A 30 16.90 0.08 -1.72
N ALA A 31 16.24 -1.01 -1.31
CA ALA A 31 16.91 -2.16 -0.70
C ALA A 31 17.85 -2.87 -1.70
N GLY A 32 17.43 -3.00 -2.96
CA GLY A 32 18.27 -3.53 -4.05
C GLY A 32 19.47 -2.62 -4.38
N LEU A 33 19.30 -1.30 -4.35
CA LEU A 33 20.43 -0.37 -4.48
C LEU A 33 21.39 -0.45 -3.31
N SER A 34 20.87 -0.57 -2.08
CA SER A 34 21.69 -0.69 -0.88
C SER A 34 22.53 -1.97 -0.89
N SER A 35 22.00 -3.07 -1.44
CA SER A 35 22.76 -4.31 -1.58
C SER A 35 23.91 -4.21 -2.58
N ILE A 36 23.74 -3.44 -3.66
CA ILE A 36 24.78 -3.15 -4.65
C ILE A 36 25.86 -2.21 -4.07
N LEU A 37 25.44 -1.21 -3.28
CA LEU A 37 26.32 -0.21 -2.68
C LEU A 37 27.07 -0.69 -1.43
N GLY A 38 26.85 -1.94 -0.99
CA GLY A 38 27.47 -2.49 0.22
C GLY A 38 26.95 -1.87 1.54
N THR A 39 25.86 -1.13 1.51
CA THR A 39 25.29 -0.41 2.67
C THR A 39 24.26 -1.25 3.45
N TRP A 40 24.40 -2.58 3.40
CA TRP A 40 23.45 -3.55 3.98
C TRP A 40 23.08 -3.28 5.44
N GLN A 41 24.00 -2.79 6.27
CA GLN A 41 23.73 -2.45 7.67
C GLN A 41 22.68 -1.33 7.82
N ILE A 42 22.69 -0.36 6.92
CA ILE A 42 21.75 0.77 6.92
C ILE A 42 20.37 0.28 6.45
N ALA A 43 20.33 -0.61 5.45
CA ALA A 43 19.08 -1.25 5.03
C ALA A 43 18.48 -2.10 6.15
N MET A 44 19.27 -2.92 6.86
CA MET A 44 18.78 -3.78 7.95
C MET A 44 18.20 -2.98 9.13
N THR A 45 18.74 -1.80 9.43
CA THR A 45 18.23 -0.95 10.53
C THR A 45 16.94 -0.23 10.15
N ILE A 46 16.80 0.18 8.89
CA ILE A 46 15.61 0.87 8.38
C ILE A 46 14.47 -0.10 8.05
N PHE A 47 14.80 -1.33 7.66
CA PHE A 47 13.84 -2.37 7.28
C PHE A 47 12.71 -2.61 8.29
N PRO A 48 12.95 -2.84 9.60
CA PRO A 48 11.86 -3.09 10.55
C PRO A 48 10.94 -1.89 10.72
N ILE A 49 11.47 -0.67 10.65
CA ILE A 49 10.68 0.57 10.78
C ILE A 49 9.74 0.72 9.58
N VAL A 50 10.28 0.58 8.37
CA VAL A 50 9.50 0.68 7.14
C VAL A 50 8.50 -0.46 7.03
N PHE A 51 8.89 -1.67 7.40
CA PHE A 51 7.99 -2.82 7.44
C PHE A 51 6.83 -2.60 8.42
N ALA A 52 7.08 -2.07 9.61
CA ALA A 52 6.02 -1.75 10.58
C ALA A 52 5.03 -0.71 10.03
N ILE A 53 5.51 0.31 9.34
CA ILE A 53 4.67 1.34 8.69
C ILE A 53 3.84 0.73 7.57
N ILE A 54 4.47 -0.04 6.67
CA ILE A 54 3.80 -0.72 5.55
C ILE A 54 2.73 -1.68 6.08
N TRP A 55 3.06 -2.47 7.11
CA TRP A 55 2.14 -3.41 7.73
C TRP A 55 0.90 -2.71 8.29
N ARG A 56 1.09 -1.63 9.06
CA ARG A 56 -0.04 -0.85 9.60
C ARG A 56 -0.87 -0.20 8.50
N CYS A 57 -0.23 0.39 7.49
CA CYS A 57 -0.94 0.98 6.35
C CYS A 57 -1.73 -0.08 5.55
N GLY A 58 -1.18 -1.28 5.37
CA GLY A 58 -1.83 -2.39 4.70
C GLY A 58 -3.10 -2.84 5.44
N ILE A 59 -3.04 -2.98 6.76
CA ILE A 59 -4.22 -3.31 7.58
C ILE A 59 -5.31 -2.25 7.43
N ILE A 60 -4.96 -0.97 7.53
CA ILE A 60 -5.91 0.14 7.40
C ILE A 60 -6.58 0.10 6.02
N LEU A 61 -5.80 -0.13 4.96
CA LEU A 61 -6.31 -0.25 3.59
C LEU A 61 -7.27 -1.43 3.42
N ILE A 62 -6.94 -2.60 4.00
CA ILE A 62 -7.80 -3.79 3.96
C ILE A 62 -9.11 -3.54 4.72
N CYS A 63 -9.04 -2.92 5.90
CA CYS A 63 -10.23 -2.52 6.65
C CYS A 63 -11.10 -1.55 5.85
N LEU A 64 -10.50 -0.56 5.18
CA LEU A 64 -11.22 0.41 4.37
C LEU A 64 -11.84 -0.24 3.13
N ALA A 65 -11.13 -1.18 2.50
CA ALA A 65 -11.64 -1.99 1.39
C ALA A 65 -12.84 -2.83 1.81
N GLY A 66 -12.74 -3.53 2.95
CA GLY A 66 -13.85 -4.32 3.51
C GLY A 66 -15.07 -3.47 3.85
N ALA A 67 -14.86 -2.30 4.46
CA ALA A 67 -15.94 -1.36 4.75
C ALA A 67 -16.62 -0.86 3.47
N ALA A 68 -15.86 -0.54 2.42
CA ALA A 68 -16.43 -0.12 1.15
C ALA A 68 -17.24 -1.24 0.47
N ILE A 69 -16.76 -2.49 0.50
CA ILE A 69 -17.51 -3.64 -0.02
C ILE A 69 -18.80 -3.86 0.76
N LEU A 70 -18.77 -3.74 2.09
CA LEU A 70 -19.97 -3.87 2.93
C LEU A 70 -21.00 -2.76 2.65
N ILE A 71 -20.54 -1.51 2.49
CA ILE A 71 -21.41 -0.38 2.12
C ILE A 71 -22.02 -0.58 0.73
N GLU A 72 -21.24 -1.10 -0.22
CA GLU A 72 -21.74 -1.44 -1.56
C GLU A 72 -22.76 -2.58 -1.50
N SER A 73 -22.54 -3.57 -0.63
CA SER A 73 -23.41 -4.76 -0.50
C SER A 73 -24.71 -4.50 0.27
N PHE A 74 -24.75 -3.49 1.14
CA PHE A 74 -25.97 -3.10 1.87
C PHE A 74 -26.90 -2.19 1.07
N ARG A 75 -26.46 -1.73 -0.11
CA ARG A 75 -27.21 -0.85 -1.00
C ARG A 75 -27.80 -1.63 -2.17
#